data_AF-A0A498CUC3-F1
#
_entry.id   AF-A0A498CUC3-F1
#
_cell.length_a   1.000
_cell.length_b   1.000
_cell.length_c   1.000
_cell.angle_alpha   90.00
_cell.angle_beta   90.00
_cell.angle_gamma   90.00
#
_symmetry.space_group_name_H-M   'P 1'
#
loop_
_entity.id
_entity.type
_entity.pdbx_description
1 polymer ?
#
loop_
_entity_poly.entity_id
_entity_poly.type
_entity_poly.pdbx_seq_one_letter_code
_entity_poly.pdbx_strand_id
1 'polypeptide(L)'
;FPLLLSILPPTACNSSSETENQTQNSMARTDAKLTSESKEIINEYNQIIIQSQYEPDSQNINQKLKNILPKIAQIHSEKERNNLALNINMRLGNYVEAYAITNKILAKNETTNMKNFQCLLIEVLEKPKNEVENCYLHSVNLYKKQLDNMTKDDPYYDQTEWAYYASLLHANKPEYKSKLRQLVDSKSTEDKQTYETMYEIETTPDGRKSILDKYKS
;
A
#
# COMPACT_ATOMS: atom_id res chain seq x y z
N PHE A 1 2.90 5.31 3.06
CA PHE A 1 1.57 5.76 2.62
C PHE A 1 1.44 5.54 1.11
N PRO A 2 0.85 4.42 0.67
CA PRO A 2 0.09 4.42 -0.58
C PRO A 2 -1.32 3.81 -0.42
N LEU A 3 -1.88 3.79 0.80
CA LEU A 3 -3.22 3.26 1.06
C LEU A 3 -4.24 4.29 1.58
N LEU A 4 -3.88 5.58 1.60
CA LEU A 4 -4.81 6.67 1.95
C LEU A 4 -4.96 7.73 0.86
N LEU A 5 -4.51 7.45 -0.37
CA LEU A 5 -4.74 8.30 -1.55
C LEU A 5 -5.39 7.54 -2.70
N SER A 6 -6.34 6.65 -2.41
CA SER A 6 -7.24 6.11 -3.42
C SER A 6 -8.52 6.94 -3.51
N ILE A 7 -8.38 8.20 -3.92
CA ILE A 7 -9.44 8.99 -4.56
C ILE A 7 -8.78 9.82 -5.68
N LEU A 8 -8.39 9.14 -6.76
CA LEU A 8 -8.21 9.77 -8.05
C LEU A 8 -9.08 8.99 -9.06
N PRO A 9 -9.89 9.68 -9.88
CA PRO A 9 -10.78 9.04 -10.84
C PRO A 9 -9.98 8.21 -11.86
N PRO A 10 -10.56 7.13 -12.42
CA PRO A 10 -9.89 6.34 -13.42
C PRO A 10 -9.71 7.18 -14.69
N THR A 11 -8.46 7.55 -14.99
CA THR A 11 -8.09 7.87 -16.37
C THR A 11 -8.11 6.56 -17.15
N ALA A 12 -9.28 6.19 -17.64
CA ALA A 12 -9.35 5.41 -18.86
C ALA A 12 -8.91 6.34 -20.00
N CYS A 13 -7.77 6.05 -20.63
CA CYS A 13 -7.73 5.89 -22.08
C CYS A 13 -6.36 5.42 -22.58
N ASN A 14 -6.46 4.39 -23.40
CA ASN A 14 -5.48 3.92 -24.36
C ASN A 14 -5.16 5.05 -25.36
N SER A 15 -3.89 5.36 -25.55
CA SER A 15 -3.41 5.90 -26.82
C SER A 15 -2.07 5.25 -27.13
N SER A 16 -2.10 4.35 -28.10
CA SER A 16 -0.95 4.02 -28.91
C SER A 16 -0.35 5.30 -29.48
N SER A 17 0.84 5.66 -29.03
CA SER A 17 1.74 6.57 -29.72
C SER A 17 3.12 5.99 -29.60
N GLU A 18 3.61 5.46 -30.71
CA GLU A 18 5.01 5.17 -30.95
C GLU A 18 5.81 6.43 -30.65
N THR A 19 6.77 6.31 -29.73
CA THR A 19 8.00 7.09 -29.83
C THR A 19 9.09 6.26 -29.18
N GLU A 20 9.91 5.67 -30.04
CA GLU A 20 11.21 5.12 -29.66
C GLU A 20 12.02 6.19 -28.96
N ASN A 21 12.54 5.87 -27.78
CA ASN A 21 13.90 6.22 -27.43
C ASN A 21 14.46 5.14 -26.51
N GLN A 22 15.38 4.37 -27.08
CA GLN A 22 16.19 3.39 -26.39
C GLN A 22 17.07 4.10 -25.35
N THR A 23 17.03 3.61 -24.12
CA THR A 23 18.27 3.48 -23.34
C THR A 23 18.18 2.17 -22.59
N GLN A 24 18.90 1.18 -23.11
CA GLN A 24 19.11 -0.10 -22.45
C GLN A 24 19.90 0.13 -21.15
N ASN A 25 19.34 -0.33 -20.04
CA ASN A 25 20.17 -1.02 -19.06
C ASN A 25 19.43 -2.26 -18.58
N SER A 26 20.11 -3.39 -18.72
CA SER A 26 19.60 -4.74 -18.71
C SER A 26 19.21 -5.21 -17.31
N MET A 27 17.93 -5.49 -17.13
CA MET A 27 17.46 -6.71 -16.49
C MET A 27 16.14 -7.05 -17.17
N ALA A 28 16.20 -7.96 -18.16
CA ALA A 28 15.01 -8.56 -18.72
C ALA A 28 14.32 -9.41 -17.64
N ARG A 29 13.54 -8.76 -16.77
CA ARG A 29 12.39 -9.40 -16.14
C ARG A 29 11.40 -9.60 -17.27
N THR A 30 11.36 -10.81 -17.81
CA THR A 30 10.20 -11.29 -18.54
C THR A 30 9.02 -11.26 -17.58
N ASP A 31 8.37 -10.11 -17.46
CA ASP A 31 6.97 -10.07 -17.03
C ASP A 31 6.23 -10.92 -18.08
N ALA A 32 5.95 -12.17 -17.70
CA ALA A 32 5.33 -13.14 -18.60
C ALA A 32 4.07 -12.49 -19.18
N LYS A 33 4.02 -12.40 -20.52
CA LYS A 33 2.90 -11.78 -21.24
C LYS A 33 1.61 -12.45 -20.77
N LEU A 34 0.68 -11.64 -20.25
CA LEU A 34 -0.59 -12.14 -19.73
C LEU A 34 -1.34 -12.96 -20.79
N THR A 35 -1.86 -14.12 -20.40
CA THR A 35 -2.74 -14.95 -21.22
C THR A 35 -4.06 -14.22 -21.48
N SER A 36 -4.77 -14.58 -22.55
CA SER A 36 -6.10 -14.02 -22.84
C SER A 36 -7.07 -14.25 -21.68
N GLU A 37 -7.08 -15.46 -21.11
CA GLU A 37 -7.88 -15.81 -19.92
C GLU A 37 -7.53 -14.92 -18.72
N SER A 38 -6.24 -14.69 -18.45
CA SER A 38 -5.82 -13.80 -17.36
C SER A 38 -6.32 -12.37 -17.60
N LYS A 39 -6.28 -11.88 -18.84
CA LYS A 39 -6.77 -10.53 -19.19
C LYS A 39 -8.28 -10.41 -19.00
N GLU A 40 -9.05 -11.44 -19.36
CA GLU A 40 -10.50 -11.47 -19.16
C GLU A 40 -10.86 -11.37 -17.67
N ILE A 41 -10.17 -12.14 -16.81
CA ILE A 41 -10.38 -12.10 -15.37
C ILE A 41 -10.02 -10.72 -14.80
N ILE A 42 -8.88 -10.15 -15.22
CA ILE A 42 -8.45 -8.81 -14.80
C ILE A 42 -9.47 -7.75 -15.24
N ASN A 43 -10.00 -7.86 -16.46
CA ASN A 43 -11.01 -6.95 -16.96
C ASN A 43 -12.31 -7.05 -16.15
N GLU A 44 -12.77 -8.28 -15.82
CA GLU A 44 -13.95 -8.49 -14.97
C GLU A 44 -13.75 -7.84 -13.59
N TYR A 45 -12.58 -8.01 -12.96
CA TYR A 45 -12.24 -7.31 -11.71
C TYR A 45 -12.31 -5.79 -11.87
N ASN A 46 -11.70 -5.24 -12.92
CA ASN A 46 -11.70 -3.79 -13.15
C ASN A 46 -13.13 -3.25 -13.32
N GLN A 47 -14.02 -3.98 -13.99
CA GLN A 47 -15.44 -3.60 -14.11
C GLN A 47 -16.15 -3.58 -12.74
N ILE A 48 -15.86 -4.55 -11.86
CA ILE A 48 -16.40 -4.53 -10.49
C ILE A 48 -15.93 -3.28 -9.73
N ILE A 49 -14.65 -2.92 -9.86
CA ILE A 49 -14.11 -1.72 -9.20
C ILE A 49 -14.71 -0.43 -9.77
N ILE A 50 -14.88 -0.32 -11.08
CA ILE A 50 -15.56 0.85 -11.70
C ILE A 50 -17.00 0.95 -11.19
N GLN A 51 -17.75 -0.16 -11.17
CA GLN A 51 -19.12 -0.18 -10.68
C GLN A 51 -19.21 0.23 -9.21
N SER A 52 -18.22 -0.12 -8.38
CA SER A 52 -18.21 0.24 -6.96
C SER A 52 -18.20 1.75 -6.69
N GLN A 53 -17.87 2.58 -7.68
CA GLN A 53 -17.88 4.04 -7.54
C GLN A 53 -19.30 4.64 -7.56
N TYR A 54 -20.26 3.90 -8.11
CA TYR A 54 -21.63 4.38 -8.32
C TYR A 54 -22.70 3.47 -7.70
N GLU A 55 -22.30 2.31 -7.17
CA GLU A 55 -23.18 1.35 -6.50
C GLU A 55 -23.38 1.75 -5.02
N PRO A 56 -24.58 2.20 -4.62
CA PRO A 56 -24.85 2.53 -3.22
C PRO A 56 -24.86 1.30 -2.30
N ASP A 57 -25.16 0.11 -2.83
CA ASP A 57 -25.15 -1.12 -2.05
C ASP A 57 -23.79 -1.82 -2.08
N SER A 58 -23.00 -1.56 -1.02
CA SER A 58 -21.70 -2.23 -0.83
C SER A 58 -21.79 -3.76 -0.77
N GLN A 59 -22.94 -4.33 -0.40
CA GLN A 59 -23.13 -5.77 -0.28
C GLN A 59 -23.11 -6.46 -1.66
N ASN A 60 -23.67 -5.81 -2.68
CA ASN A 60 -23.62 -6.26 -4.06
C ASN A 60 -22.17 -6.32 -4.58
N ILE A 61 -21.39 -5.25 -4.36
CA ILE A 61 -19.97 -5.22 -4.73
C ILE A 61 -19.19 -6.31 -3.99
N ASN A 62 -19.40 -6.45 -2.68
CA ASN A 62 -18.72 -7.47 -1.89
C ASN A 62 -19.04 -8.88 -2.40
N GLN A 63 -20.28 -9.15 -2.81
CA GLN A 63 -20.63 -10.45 -3.40
C GLN A 63 -19.92 -10.68 -4.74
N LYS A 64 -19.85 -9.67 -5.61
CA LYS A 64 -19.10 -9.76 -6.88
C LYS A 64 -17.61 -10.02 -6.64
N LEU A 65 -17.00 -9.34 -5.67
CA LEU A 65 -15.61 -9.54 -5.28
C LEU A 65 -15.35 -10.94 -4.71
N LYS A 66 -16.27 -11.48 -3.90
CA LYS A 66 -16.19 -12.87 -3.43
C LYS A 66 -16.27 -13.87 -4.59
N ASN A 67 -17.17 -13.62 -5.55
CA ASN A 67 -17.40 -14.52 -6.68
C ASN A 67 -16.22 -14.57 -7.66
N ILE A 68 -15.48 -13.47 -7.85
CA ILE A 68 -14.33 -13.44 -8.77
C ILE A 68 -13.03 -13.97 -8.14
N LEU A 69 -12.94 -14.06 -6.81
CA LEU A 69 -11.71 -14.48 -6.12
C LEU A 69 -11.19 -15.87 -6.56
N PRO A 70 -12.04 -16.91 -6.76
CA PRO A 70 -11.60 -18.19 -7.31
C PRO A 70 -11.06 -18.10 -8.75
N LYS A 71 -11.58 -17.17 -9.57
CA LYS A 71 -11.09 -16.93 -10.92
C LYS A 71 -9.71 -16.28 -10.89
N ILE A 72 -9.50 -15.29 -10.00
CA ILE A 72 -8.19 -14.64 -9.81
C ILE A 72 -7.11 -15.66 -9.46
N ALA A 73 -7.44 -16.71 -8.70
CA ALA A 73 -6.48 -17.78 -8.41
C ALA A 73 -5.92 -18.49 -9.66
N GLN A 74 -6.63 -18.43 -10.79
CA GLN A 74 -6.22 -19.00 -12.08
C GLN A 74 -5.33 -18.07 -12.92
N ILE A 75 -5.14 -16.80 -12.52
CA ILE A 75 -4.25 -15.89 -13.22
C ILE A 75 -2.82 -16.45 -13.18
N HIS A 76 -2.21 -16.58 -14.36
CA HIS A 76 -0.89 -17.20 -14.51
C HIS A 76 0.20 -16.39 -13.81
N SER A 77 0.19 -15.06 -13.97
CA SER A 77 1.14 -14.16 -13.32
C SER A 77 0.93 -14.16 -11.81
N GLU A 78 1.91 -14.66 -11.06
CA GLU A 78 1.89 -14.64 -9.59
C GLU A 78 1.79 -13.23 -9.03
N LYS A 79 2.49 -12.27 -9.65
CA LYS A 79 2.45 -10.86 -9.26
C LYS A 79 1.03 -10.30 -9.36
N GLU A 80 0.38 -10.47 -10.50
CA GLU A 80 -0.99 -9.98 -10.71
C GLU A 80 -1.99 -10.70 -9.81
N ARG A 81 -1.90 -12.03 -9.73
CA ARG A 81 -2.75 -12.84 -8.86
C ARG A 81 -2.67 -12.38 -7.40
N ASN A 82 -1.47 -12.21 -6.87
CA ASN A 82 -1.27 -11.80 -5.49
C ASN A 82 -1.75 -10.36 -5.25
N ASN A 83 -1.47 -9.42 -6.17
CA ASN A 83 -1.91 -8.04 -6.05
C ASN A 83 -3.45 -7.92 -6.03
N LEU A 84 -4.13 -8.60 -6.95
CA LEU A 84 -5.59 -8.58 -7.03
C LEU A 84 -6.23 -9.28 -5.84
N ALA A 85 -5.71 -10.46 -5.45
CA ALA A 85 -6.20 -11.16 -4.27
C ALA A 85 -6.00 -10.32 -2.99
N LEU A 86 -4.88 -9.61 -2.86
CA LEU A 86 -4.63 -8.72 -1.72
C LEU A 86 -5.67 -7.60 -1.67
N ASN A 87 -5.88 -6.92 -2.80
CA ASN A 87 -6.85 -5.82 -2.90
C ASN A 87 -8.28 -6.27 -2.57
N ILE A 88 -8.69 -7.44 -3.06
CA ILE A 88 -10.00 -8.01 -2.75
C ILE A 88 -10.13 -8.34 -1.27
N ASN A 89 -9.17 -9.06 -0.70
CA ASN A 89 -9.24 -9.44 0.70
C ASN A 89 -9.25 -8.22 1.63
N MET A 90 -8.51 -7.17 1.28
CA MET A 90 -8.56 -5.89 2.00
C MET A 90 -9.95 -5.23 1.95
N ARG A 91 -10.61 -5.24 0.80
CA ARG A 91 -11.96 -4.67 0.65
C ARG A 91 -13.03 -5.50 1.36
N LEU A 92 -12.84 -6.81 1.44
CA LEU A 92 -13.76 -7.73 2.09
C LEU A 92 -13.56 -7.87 3.61
N GLY A 93 -12.55 -7.21 4.18
CA GLY A 93 -12.22 -7.35 5.60
C GLY A 93 -11.49 -8.65 5.96
N ASN A 94 -10.99 -9.39 4.96
CA ASN A 94 -10.30 -10.67 5.15
C ASN A 94 -8.81 -10.42 5.47
N TYR A 95 -8.52 -9.83 6.63
CA TYR A 95 -7.16 -9.38 6.96
C TYR A 95 -6.15 -10.50 7.21
N VAL A 96 -6.62 -11.68 7.63
CA VAL A 96 -5.76 -12.86 7.80
C VAL A 96 -5.21 -13.32 6.44
N GLU A 97 -6.09 -13.41 5.43
CA GLU A 97 -5.73 -13.74 4.06
C GLU A 97 -4.86 -12.64 3.45
N ALA A 98 -5.21 -11.36 3.66
CA ALA A 98 -4.39 -10.24 3.21
C ALA A 98 -2.96 -10.33 3.78
N TYR A 99 -2.83 -10.57 5.09
CA TYR A 99 -1.54 -10.75 5.76
C TYR A 99 -0.76 -11.94 5.18
N ALA A 100 -1.40 -13.08 4.95
CA ALA A 100 -0.77 -14.24 4.32
C ALA A 100 -0.27 -13.93 2.89
N ILE A 101 -1.01 -13.14 2.12
CA ILE A 101 -0.59 -12.69 0.78
C ILE A 101 0.60 -11.72 0.87
N THR A 102 0.62 -10.79 1.83
CA THR A 102 1.78 -9.91 2.02
C THR A 102 3.07 -10.69 2.31
N ASN A 103 3.00 -11.78 3.10
CA ASN A 103 4.13 -12.67 3.33
C ASN A 103 4.66 -13.28 2.03
N LYS A 104 3.77 -13.75 1.14
CA LYS A 104 4.16 -14.30 -0.17
C LYS A 104 4.85 -13.26 -1.05
N ILE A 105 4.33 -12.03 -1.09
CA ILE A 105 4.90 -10.93 -1.86
C ILE A 105 6.29 -10.57 -1.33
N LEU A 106 6.43 -10.39 -0.02
CA LEU A 106 7.69 -10.00 0.63
C LEU A 106 8.77 -11.08 0.51
N ALA A 107 8.40 -12.37 0.51
CA ALA A 107 9.34 -13.46 0.28
C ALA A 107 9.98 -13.44 -1.13
N LYS A 108 9.35 -12.77 -2.10
CA LYS A 108 9.86 -12.64 -3.47
C LYS A 108 10.56 -11.30 -3.72
N ASN A 109 9.96 -10.23 -3.23
CA ASN A 109 10.48 -8.88 -3.40
C ASN A 109 10.14 -8.04 -2.19
N GLU A 110 11.11 -7.88 -1.29
CA GLU A 110 10.96 -7.06 -0.11
C GLU A 110 11.02 -5.58 -0.48
N THR A 111 9.91 -4.88 -0.29
CA THR A 111 9.81 -3.42 -0.52
C THR A 111 9.37 -2.73 0.75
N THR A 112 9.82 -1.49 0.93
CA THR A 112 9.52 -0.67 2.11
C THR A 112 8.01 -0.51 2.33
N ASN A 113 7.28 -0.14 1.28
CA ASN A 113 5.83 0.04 1.32
C ASN A 113 5.06 -1.24 1.67
N MET A 114 5.42 -2.38 1.07
CA MET A 114 4.73 -3.65 1.37
C MET A 114 5.03 -4.12 2.80
N LYS A 115 6.26 -3.92 3.28
CA LYS A 115 6.61 -4.26 4.66
C LYS A 115 5.86 -3.40 5.67
N ASN A 116 5.82 -2.08 5.44
CA ASN A 116 5.08 -1.17 6.31
C ASN A 116 3.58 -1.50 6.34
N PHE A 117 3.01 -1.88 5.18
CA PHE A 117 1.64 -2.33 5.10
C PHE A 117 1.39 -3.65 5.85
N GLN A 118 2.31 -4.60 5.75
CA GLN A 118 2.26 -5.82 6.56
C GLN A 118 2.21 -5.49 8.07
N CYS A 119 2.99 -4.52 8.54
CA CYS A 119 2.98 -4.13 9.96
C CYS A 119 1.63 -3.53 10.39
N LEU A 120 1.00 -2.72 9.53
CA LEU A 120 -0.37 -2.24 9.77
C LEU A 120 -1.35 -3.41 9.90
N LEU A 121 -1.24 -4.45 9.05
CA LEU A 121 -2.11 -5.63 9.16
C LEU A 121 -1.91 -6.40 10.46
N ILE A 122 -0.69 -6.47 10.98
CA ILE A 122 -0.40 -7.09 12.28
C ILE A 122 -1.10 -6.31 13.40
N GLU A 123 -1.16 -4.97 13.34
CA GLU A 123 -1.95 -4.16 14.28
C GLU A 123 -3.46 -4.38 14.14
N VAL A 124 -3.98 -4.39 12.91
CA VAL A 124 -5.40 -4.65 12.63
C VAL A 124 -5.83 -6.01 13.18
N LEU A 125 -4.95 -7.01 13.08
CA LEU A 125 -5.14 -8.36 13.61
C LEU A 125 -4.87 -8.48 15.12
N GLU A 126 -4.63 -7.37 15.81
CA GLU A 126 -4.39 -7.29 17.25
C GLU A 126 -3.31 -8.27 17.74
N LYS A 127 -2.27 -8.44 16.92
CA LYS A 127 -1.13 -9.28 17.28
C LYS A 127 -0.39 -8.71 18.50
N PRO A 128 0.38 -9.55 19.23
CA PRO A 128 1.15 -9.12 20.39
C PRO A 128 2.02 -7.89 20.12
N LYS A 129 2.12 -6.99 21.11
CA LYS A 129 2.84 -5.71 20.99
C LYS A 129 4.28 -5.88 20.48
N ASN A 130 4.99 -6.89 20.98
CA ASN A 130 6.35 -7.18 20.55
C ASN A 130 6.44 -7.60 19.07
N GLU A 131 5.42 -8.26 18.51
CA GLU A 131 5.38 -8.59 17.09
C GLU A 131 5.17 -7.33 16.23
N VAL A 132 4.28 -6.43 16.67
CA VAL A 132 4.08 -5.12 16.04
C VAL A 132 5.38 -4.32 16.04
N GLU A 133 6.00 -4.14 17.21
CA GLU A 133 7.23 -3.37 17.37
C GLU A 133 8.36 -3.94 16.50
N ASN A 134 8.55 -5.26 16.50
CA ASN A 134 9.57 -5.92 15.68
C ASN A 134 9.31 -5.77 14.17
N CYS A 135 8.04 -5.82 13.74
CA CYS A 135 7.71 -5.58 12.34
C CYS A 135 8.13 -4.16 11.91
N TYR A 136 7.81 -3.16 12.73
CA TYR A 136 8.17 -1.79 12.45
C TYR A 136 9.68 -1.55 12.50
N LEU A 137 10.42 -2.16 13.43
CA LEU A 137 11.89 -2.13 13.42
C LEU A 137 12.48 -2.67 12.11
N HIS A 138 11.88 -3.72 11.55
CA HIS A 138 12.29 -4.22 10.24
C HIS A 138 11.98 -3.22 9.13
N SER A 139 10.80 -2.60 9.15
CA SER A 139 10.42 -1.52 8.22
C SER A 139 11.41 -0.34 8.28
N VAL A 140 11.82 0.07 9.48
CA VAL A 140 12.81 1.13 9.74
C VAL A 140 14.12 0.84 9.02
N ASN A 141 14.65 -0.39 9.12
CA ASN A 141 15.90 -0.76 8.46
C ASN A 141 15.79 -0.65 6.93
N LEU A 142 14.65 -1.03 6.36
CA LEU A 142 14.42 -0.93 4.92
C LEU A 142 14.31 0.53 4.47
N TYR A 143 13.56 1.36 5.19
CA TYR A 143 13.45 2.79 4.89
C TYR A 143 14.78 3.53 5.06
N LYS A 144 15.57 3.18 6.08
CA LYS A 144 16.92 3.73 6.25
C LYS A 144 17.78 3.44 5.03
N LYS A 145 17.82 2.18 4.59
CA LYS A 145 18.57 1.79 3.39
C LYS A 145 18.07 2.52 2.15
N GLN A 146 16.76 2.77 2.04
CA GLN A 146 16.20 3.55 0.93
C GLN A 146 16.69 5.00 0.99
N LEU A 147 16.57 5.67 2.14
CA LEU A 147 17.01 7.06 2.35
C LEU A 147 18.51 7.25 2.13
N ASP A 148 19.34 6.30 2.57
CA ASP A 148 20.80 6.34 2.38
C ASP A 148 21.18 6.36 0.88
N ASN A 149 20.26 5.99 -0.02
CA ASN A 149 20.44 6.00 -1.48
C ASN A 149 19.63 7.12 -2.19
N MET A 150 18.99 8.03 -1.45
CA MET A 150 18.22 9.13 -2.01
C MET A 150 18.94 10.46 -1.76
N THR A 151 18.82 11.38 -2.71
CA THR A 151 19.21 12.78 -2.51
C THR A 151 18.03 13.57 -1.94
N LYS A 152 18.30 14.69 -1.26
CA LYS A 152 17.24 15.49 -0.61
C LYS A 152 16.28 16.17 -1.59
N ASP A 153 16.69 16.33 -2.84
CA ASP A 153 15.88 16.86 -3.93
C ASP A 153 15.02 15.79 -4.61
N ASP A 154 15.14 14.51 -4.23
CA ASP A 154 14.24 13.46 -4.71
C ASP A 154 12.79 13.79 -4.28
N PRO A 155 11.82 13.79 -5.21
CA PRO A 155 10.44 14.17 -4.93
C PRO A 155 9.75 13.28 -3.88
N TYR A 156 10.29 12.09 -3.61
CA TYR A 156 9.79 11.15 -2.60
C TYR A 156 10.62 11.15 -1.30
N TYR A 157 11.67 11.96 -1.20
CA TYR A 157 12.56 11.99 -0.02
C TYR A 157 11.76 12.25 1.25
N ASP A 158 10.96 13.32 1.26
CA ASP A 158 10.17 13.73 2.43
C ASP A 158 9.15 12.67 2.86
N GLN A 159 8.50 12.02 1.88
CA GLN A 159 7.54 10.96 2.16
C GLN A 159 8.23 9.70 2.72
N THR A 160 9.43 9.40 2.23
CA THR A 160 10.23 8.27 2.70
C THR A 160 10.77 8.55 4.11
N GLU A 161 11.21 9.78 4.38
CA GLU A 161 11.67 10.21 5.70
C GLU A 161 10.53 10.23 6.72
N TRP A 162 9.34 10.69 6.32
CA TRP A 162 8.13 10.56 7.14
C TRP A 162 7.87 9.10 7.52
N ALA A 163 7.84 8.19 6.55
CA ALA A 163 7.55 6.78 6.79
C ALA A 163 8.61 6.11 7.69
N TYR A 164 9.87 6.54 7.57
CA TYR A 164 10.95 6.13 8.46
C TYR A 164 10.68 6.55 9.92
N TYR A 165 10.41 7.82 10.18
CA TYR A 165 10.14 8.31 11.54
C TYR A 165 8.83 7.78 12.12
N ALA A 166 7.78 7.64 11.31
CA ALA A 166 6.53 7.01 11.74
C ALA A 166 6.75 5.53 12.11
N SER A 167 7.55 4.79 11.33
CA SER A 167 7.91 3.42 11.67
C SER A 167 8.68 3.33 12.99
N LEU A 168 9.60 4.26 13.26
CA LEU A 168 10.30 4.33 14.55
C LEU A 168 9.35 4.59 15.71
N LEU A 169 8.38 5.50 15.54
CA LEU A 169 7.36 5.75 16.55
C LEU A 169 6.57 4.48 16.89
N HIS A 170 6.11 3.75 15.87
CA HIS A 170 5.38 2.47 16.02
C HIS A 170 6.27 1.32 16.54
N ALA A 171 7.58 1.43 16.38
CA ALA A 171 8.59 0.59 17.03
C ALA A 171 8.92 1.02 18.48
N ASN A 172 8.03 1.77 19.13
CA ASN A 172 8.16 2.24 20.51
C ASN A 172 9.39 3.15 20.74
N LYS A 173 9.66 4.06 19.79
CA LYS A 173 10.66 5.14 19.89
C LYS A 173 9.98 6.52 19.95
N PRO A 174 9.37 6.89 21.09
CA PRO A 174 8.52 8.08 21.21
C PRO A 174 9.24 9.40 20.92
N GLU A 175 10.57 9.45 21.06
CA GLU A 175 11.41 10.60 20.75
C GLU A 175 11.27 11.07 19.29
N TYR A 176 10.92 10.17 18.37
CA TYR A 176 10.73 10.50 16.94
C TYR A 176 9.44 11.26 16.64
N LYS A 177 8.52 11.40 17.61
CA LYS A 177 7.39 12.35 17.50
C LYS A 177 7.89 13.77 17.23
N SER A 178 8.98 14.19 17.87
CA SER A 178 9.59 15.50 17.62
C SER A 178 10.12 15.66 16.19
N LYS A 179 10.64 14.57 15.60
CA LYS A 179 11.14 14.56 14.22
C LYS A 179 10.02 14.65 13.19
N LEU A 180 8.91 13.96 13.42
CA LEU A 180 7.71 14.14 12.61
C LEU A 180 7.22 15.59 12.67
N ARG A 181 7.19 16.21 13.86
CA ARG A 181 6.80 17.62 14.00
C ARG A 181 7.72 18.57 13.22
N GLN A 182 9.03 18.35 13.29
CA GLN A 182 10.02 19.12 12.50
C GLN A 182 9.75 19.02 10.99
N LEU A 183 9.37 17.83 10.48
CA LEU A 183 9.00 17.68 9.07
C LEU A 183 7.74 18.47 8.72
N VAL A 184 6.71 18.45 9.58
CA VAL A 184 5.50 19.25 9.36
C VAL A 184 5.82 20.74 9.32
N ASP A 185 6.62 21.22 10.27
CA ASP A 185 6.97 22.63 10.39
C ASP A 185 7.82 23.14 9.23
N SER A 186 8.55 22.25 8.54
CA SER A 186 9.36 22.59 7.38
C SER A 186 8.58 22.64 6.06
N LYS A 187 7.29 22.29 6.05
CA LYS A 187 6.49 22.23 4.82
C LYS A 187 5.97 23.60 4.39
N SER A 188 5.75 23.72 3.08
CA SER A 188 5.02 24.83 2.48
C SER A 188 3.61 24.94 3.08
N THR A 189 2.99 26.11 3.01
CA THR A 189 1.59 26.28 3.46
C THR A 189 0.63 25.30 2.76
N GLU A 190 0.89 25.00 1.48
CA GLU A 190 0.09 24.09 0.67
C GLU A 190 0.16 22.65 1.19
N ASP A 191 1.36 22.17 1.55
CA ASP A 191 1.56 20.81 2.02
C ASP A 191 1.32 20.65 3.53
N LYS A 192 1.42 21.74 4.30
CA LYS A 192 1.39 21.70 5.76
C LYS A 192 0.12 21.06 6.31
N GLN A 193 -1.05 21.33 5.73
CA GLN A 193 -2.31 20.74 6.16
C GLN A 193 -2.32 19.20 6.05
N THR A 194 -1.77 18.67 4.95
CA THR A 194 -1.65 17.23 4.74
C THR A 194 -0.74 16.60 5.79
N TYR A 195 0.42 17.21 6.05
CA TYR A 195 1.38 16.71 7.02
C TYR A 195 0.91 16.85 8.48
N GLU A 196 0.15 17.89 8.82
CA GLU A 196 -0.52 18.01 10.12
C GLU A 196 -1.53 16.87 10.32
N THR A 197 -2.36 16.59 9.31
CA THR A 197 -3.32 15.47 9.37
C THR A 197 -2.58 14.13 9.59
N MET A 198 -1.48 13.91 8.86
CA MET A 198 -0.65 12.71 9.05
C MET A 198 -0.04 12.67 10.45
N TYR A 199 0.42 13.81 10.99
CA TYR A 199 0.98 13.89 12.33
C TYR A 199 -0.05 13.52 13.41
N GLU A 200 -1.27 14.04 13.31
CA GLU A 200 -2.36 13.73 14.23
C GLU A 200 -2.69 12.24 14.19
N ILE A 201 -2.76 11.66 12.99
CA ILE A 201 -3.00 10.21 12.79
C ILE A 201 -1.93 9.38 13.49
N GLU A 202 -0.65 9.69 13.30
CA GLU A 202 0.43 8.84 13.80
C GLU A 202 0.74 9.04 15.28
N THR A 203 0.41 10.22 15.85
CA THR A 203 0.93 10.63 17.16
C THR A 203 -0.11 10.83 18.26
N THR A 204 -1.39 10.65 17.93
CA THR A 204 -2.50 10.69 18.91
C THR A 204 -3.13 9.30 19.04
N PRO A 205 -3.59 8.91 20.25
CA PRO A 205 -4.30 7.65 20.44
C PRO A 205 -5.52 7.51 19.54
N ASP A 206 -6.33 8.56 19.43
CA ASP A 206 -7.55 8.57 18.63
C ASP A 206 -7.27 8.56 17.14
N GLY A 207 -6.21 9.25 16.69
CA GLY A 207 -5.79 9.26 15.30
C GLY A 207 -5.45 7.86 14.80
N ARG A 208 -4.55 7.15 15.49
CA ARG A 208 -4.13 5.81 15.07
C ARG A 208 -5.28 4.82 15.19
N LYS A 209 -6.03 4.89 16.30
CA LYS A 209 -7.22 4.06 16.52
C LYS A 209 -8.25 4.27 15.40
N SER A 210 -8.49 5.49 14.94
CA SER A 210 -9.44 5.76 13.85
C SER A 210 -9.06 5.09 12.54
N ILE A 211 -7.75 4.91 12.27
CA ILE A 211 -7.28 4.16 11.11
C ILE A 211 -7.53 2.66 11.31
N LEU A 212 -7.20 2.13 12.48
CA LEU A 212 -7.40 0.71 12.78
C LEU A 212 -8.89 0.32 12.79
N ASP A 213 -9.76 1.19 13.33
CA ASP A 213 -11.20 0.95 13.42
C ASP A 213 -11.87 0.95 12.04
N LYS A 214 -11.34 1.68 11.04
CA LYS A 214 -11.79 1.57 9.63
C LYS A 214 -11.54 0.19 9.02
N TYR A 215 -10.65 -0.60 9.61
CA TYR A 215 -10.41 -1.99 9.24
C TYR A 215 -11.15 -2.98 10.15
N LYS A 216 -12.09 -2.53 10.98
CA LYS A 216 -12.92 -3.39 11.85
C LYS A 216 -14.41 -3.30 11.53
N SER A 217 -14.80 -2.27 10.77
CA SER A 217 -16.17 -2.02 10.28
C SER A 217 -16.48 -2.79 9.01
#